data_AF-A0A233VH66-F1
#
_entry.id   AF-A0A233VH66-F1
#
_cell.length_a   1.000
_cell.length_b   1.000
_cell.length_c   1.000
_cell.angle_alpha   90.00
_cell.angle_beta   90.00
_cell.angle_gamma   90.00
#
_symmetry.space_group_name_H-M   'P 1'
#
loop_
_entity.id
_entity.type
_entity.pdbx_description
1 polymer ?
#
loop_
_entity_poly.entity_id
_entity_poly.type
_entity_poly.pdbx_seq_one_letter_code
_entity_poly.pdbx_strand_id
1 'polypeptide(L)'
;MKHLVLCGCGHGHIFVIKNIKQKYPDIKITVITDNEYQYYSGMYTGFLEGVYSHDEICFDVRKVCEKYGADLIFDKIVKIDDENKKVIAKNHTVDYDYLSINLGATQKTIGIGENIINSKPINTIIDLKEKIKYTDKNILILGAGASGLELAFVLKTIYPDKNISIVTRGSVNMEGFSDKANKKARKLLSKKGIKVYENKNVSSIDKIDIDFDKLIMCIGSSGVNIDFGSLNTTDKNFLISDEYMRISDKIFAVGDCVSIDKYPKLPKAGVYAIRQSPILMKNIAHTLNDEELESYVPDTDPMQILYCGNEKALLYYKGFTLYSHLSFVLKRYIDKKYMKY
;
A
#
# COMPACT_ATOMS: atom_id res chain seq x y z
N MET A 1 28.26 0.12 19.04
CA MET A 1 27.79 0.30 17.65
C MET A 1 26.31 0.60 17.72
N LYS A 2 25.84 1.72 17.16
CA LYS A 2 24.40 2.07 17.16
C LYS A 2 23.62 1.06 16.32
N HIS A 3 22.48 0.60 16.81
CA HIS A 3 21.65 -0.41 16.14
C HIS A 3 20.27 0.15 15.75
N LEU A 4 20.05 0.25 14.44
CA LEU A 4 18.77 0.61 13.83
C LEU A 4 18.02 -0.66 13.41
N VAL A 5 16.84 -0.89 13.97
CA VAL A 5 15.93 -1.96 13.55
C VAL A 5 14.82 -1.38 12.66
N LEU A 6 14.61 -2.05 11.52
CA LEU A 6 13.60 -1.71 10.52
C LEU A 6 12.53 -2.81 10.47
N CYS A 7 11.33 -2.50 10.98
CA CYS A 7 10.18 -3.40 10.95
C CYS A 7 9.45 -3.30 9.62
N GLY A 8 9.56 -4.33 8.78
CA GLY A 8 9.12 -4.34 7.40
C GLY A 8 10.18 -3.81 6.43
N CYS A 9 10.00 -4.04 5.13
CA CYS A 9 10.90 -3.57 4.08
C CYS A 9 10.16 -2.74 3.02
N GLY A 10 9.24 -1.88 3.46
CA GLY A 10 8.53 -0.93 2.60
C GLY A 10 9.45 0.03 1.85
N HIS A 11 8.90 0.78 0.89
CA HIS A 11 9.66 1.77 0.09
C HIS A 11 10.46 2.76 0.97
N GLY A 12 9.86 3.18 2.09
CA GLY A 12 10.52 4.03 3.08
C GLY A 12 11.79 3.39 3.65
N HIS A 13 11.73 2.10 4.00
CA HIS A 13 12.88 1.39 4.55
C HIS A 13 13.93 1.05 3.49
N ILE A 14 13.54 0.68 2.28
CA ILE A 14 14.49 0.49 1.16
C ILE A 14 15.30 1.78 0.93
N PHE A 15 14.62 2.93 0.95
CA PHE A 15 15.27 4.23 0.86
C PHE A 15 16.21 4.50 2.05
N VAL A 16 15.77 4.20 3.28
CA VAL A 16 16.59 4.35 4.50
C VAL A 16 17.84 3.48 4.44
N ILE A 17 17.72 2.19 4.14
CA ILE A 17 18.85 1.23 4.09
C ILE A 17 19.95 1.77 3.19
N LYS A 18 19.61 2.15 1.95
CA LYS A 18 20.55 2.69 0.97
C LYS A 18 21.31 3.91 1.49
N ASN A 19 20.57 4.91 1.99
CA ASN A 19 21.14 6.22 2.29
C ASN A 19 21.81 6.27 3.67
N ILE A 20 21.23 5.63 4.68
CA ILE A 20 21.80 5.59 6.03
C ILE A 20 23.09 4.77 6.04
N LYS A 21 23.15 3.61 5.37
CA LYS A 21 24.40 2.84 5.32
C LYS A 21 25.52 3.59 4.59
N GLN A 22 25.18 4.32 3.53
CA GLN A 22 26.15 5.17 2.83
C GLN A 22 26.71 6.29 3.72
N LYS A 23 25.85 6.91 4.54
CA LYS A 23 26.25 8.03 5.43
C LYS A 23 26.93 7.56 6.72
N TYR A 24 26.52 6.40 7.25
CA TYR A 24 27.02 5.83 8.51
C TYR A 24 27.40 4.35 8.30
N PRO A 25 28.58 4.05 7.72
CA PRO A 25 28.96 2.68 7.38
C PRO A 25 28.96 1.72 8.58
N ASP A 26 29.31 2.23 9.77
CA ASP A 26 29.40 1.46 11.00
C ASP A 26 28.07 1.22 11.70
N ILE A 27 26.95 1.82 11.23
CA ILE A 27 25.65 1.55 11.85
C ILE A 27 25.22 0.11 11.56
N LYS A 28 24.76 -0.60 12.59
CA LYS A 28 24.10 -1.89 12.39
C LYS A 28 22.66 -1.64 11.97
N ILE A 29 22.26 -2.19 10.83
CA ILE A 29 20.88 -2.17 10.36
C ILE A 29 20.36 -3.59 10.35
N THR A 30 19.24 -3.85 11.01
CA THR A 30 18.54 -5.13 10.94
C THR A 30 17.13 -4.92 10.42
N VAL A 31 16.80 -5.58 9.31
CA VAL A 31 15.45 -5.61 8.73
C VAL A 31 14.74 -6.86 9.21
N ILE A 32 13.52 -6.71 9.74
CA ILE A 32 12.68 -7.83 10.16
C ILE A 32 11.41 -7.81 9.32
N THR A 33 11.15 -8.85 8.53
CA THR A 33 9.96 -8.95 7.67
C THR A 33 9.61 -10.40 7.35
N ASP A 34 8.33 -10.68 7.13
CA ASP A 34 7.82 -11.96 6.63
C ASP A 34 7.50 -11.93 5.12
N ASN A 35 7.94 -10.88 4.42
CA ASN A 35 7.73 -10.70 2.98
C ASN A 35 9.06 -10.80 2.24
N GLU A 36 9.14 -11.75 1.30
CA GLU A 36 10.32 -11.93 0.43
C GLU A 36 10.48 -10.77 -0.56
N TYR A 37 9.34 -10.25 -1.02
CA TYR A 37 9.25 -9.16 -1.98
C TYR A 37 8.48 -7.98 -1.40
N GLN A 38 9.01 -6.79 -1.62
CA GLN A 38 8.29 -5.53 -1.43
C GLN A 38 7.65 -5.12 -2.76
N TYR A 39 6.36 -5.36 -2.92
CA TYR A 39 5.63 -4.94 -4.12
C TYR A 39 5.26 -3.44 -4.09
N TYR A 40 5.21 -2.83 -5.26
CA TYR A 40 4.68 -1.49 -5.47
C TYR A 40 3.23 -1.52 -5.94
N SER A 41 2.34 -1.04 -5.08
CA SER A 41 0.89 -1.02 -5.32
C SER A 41 0.45 -0.12 -6.48
N GLY A 42 1.30 0.80 -6.95
CA GLY A 42 0.99 1.59 -8.14
C GLY A 42 1.04 0.77 -9.43
N MET A 43 1.76 -0.36 -9.47
CA MET A 43 2.02 -1.10 -10.71
C MET A 43 1.35 -2.47 -10.80
N TYR A 44 0.82 -3.02 -9.70
CA TYR A 44 0.34 -4.42 -9.70
C TYR A 44 -0.80 -4.69 -10.69
N THR A 45 -1.72 -3.74 -10.91
CA THR A 45 -2.79 -3.93 -11.89
C THR A 45 -2.26 -3.98 -13.33
N GLY A 46 -1.23 -3.20 -13.63
CA GLY A 46 -0.50 -3.33 -14.90
C GLY A 46 0.23 -4.67 -15.02
N PHE A 47 0.79 -5.20 -13.93
CA PHE A 47 1.40 -6.53 -13.90
C PHE A 47 0.38 -7.64 -14.18
N LEU A 48 -0.82 -7.57 -13.56
CA LEU A 48 -1.90 -8.51 -13.86
C LEU A 48 -2.26 -8.48 -15.36
N GLU A 49 -2.33 -7.30 -15.97
CA GLU A 49 -2.58 -7.18 -17.41
C GLU A 49 -1.41 -7.64 -18.30
N GLY A 50 -0.21 -7.80 -17.75
CA GLY A 50 1.00 -8.17 -18.49
C GLY A 50 1.81 -6.98 -19.03
N VAL A 51 1.52 -5.76 -18.58
CA VAL A 51 2.28 -4.53 -18.92
C VAL A 51 3.65 -4.48 -18.26
N TYR A 52 3.77 -5.11 -17.09
CA TYR A 52 5.00 -5.16 -16.30
C TYR A 52 5.38 -6.60 -16.03
N SER A 53 6.68 -6.85 -15.96
CA SER A 53 7.24 -8.07 -15.38
C SER A 53 7.17 -8.05 -13.85
N HIS A 54 7.38 -9.20 -13.22
CA HIS A 54 7.42 -9.31 -11.75
C HIS A 54 8.56 -8.45 -11.14
N ASP A 55 9.75 -8.51 -11.74
CA ASP A 55 10.92 -7.72 -11.31
C ASP A 55 10.69 -6.19 -11.43
N GLU A 56 9.83 -5.74 -12.35
CA GLU A 56 9.52 -4.31 -12.51
C GLU A 56 8.61 -3.75 -11.41
N ILE A 57 7.89 -4.61 -10.68
CA ILE A 57 6.87 -4.17 -9.71
C ILE A 57 7.25 -4.45 -8.27
N CYS A 58 8.43 -5.03 -8.02
CA CYS A 58 8.85 -5.37 -6.67
C CYS A 58 10.35 -5.20 -6.45
N PHE A 59 10.73 -5.19 -5.18
CA PHE A 59 12.11 -5.37 -4.76
C PHE A 59 12.24 -6.68 -4.01
N ASP A 60 13.23 -7.47 -4.39
CA ASP A 60 13.69 -8.62 -3.61
C ASP A 60 14.38 -8.10 -2.34
N VAL A 61 13.78 -8.38 -1.18
CA VAL A 61 14.22 -7.84 0.10
C VAL A 61 15.62 -8.34 0.44
N ARG A 62 15.92 -9.60 0.17
CA ARG A 62 17.24 -10.20 0.45
C ARG A 62 18.31 -9.50 -0.38
N LYS A 63 18.08 -9.34 -1.69
CA LYS A 63 19.02 -8.64 -2.58
C LYS A 63 19.24 -7.19 -2.17
N VAL A 64 18.20 -6.49 -1.71
CA VAL A 64 18.35 -5.12 -1.18
C VAL A 64 19.22 -5.10 0.07
N CYS A 65 18.96 -6.00 1.02
CA CYS A 65 19.72 -6.08 2.27
C CYS A 65 21.20 -6.42 2.00
N GLU A 66 21.47 -7.42 1.16
CA GLU A 66 22.83 -7.82 0.77
C GLU A 66 23.58 -6.68 0.06
N LYS A 67 22.95 -6.04 -0.93
CA LYS A 67 23.54 -4.93 -1.70
C LYS A 67 24.01 -3.78 -0.81
N TYR A 68 23.28 -3.49 0.25
CA TYR A 68 23.54 -2.35 1.14
C TYR A 68 24.03 -2.77 2.54
N GLY A 69 24.43 -4.02 2.75
CA GLY A 69 25.00 -4.47 4.02
C GLY A 69 24.08 -4.33 5.24
N ALA A 70 22.79 -4.63 5.08
CA ALA A 70 21.84 -4.75 6.18
C ALA A 70 21.62 -6.24 6.53
N ASP A 71 21.48 -6.53 7.83
CA ASP A 71 21.11 -7.87 8.29
C ASP A 71 19.61 -8.10 8.00
N LEU A 72 19.25 -9.29 7.52
CA LEU A 72 17.86 -9.68 7.29
C LEU A 72 17.45 -10.80 8.25
N ILE A 73 16.38 -10.56 8.99
CA ILE A 73 15.65 -11.59 9.75
C ILE A 73 14.32 -11.81 9.05
N PHE A 74 14.16 -12.99 8.45
CA PHE A 74 12.92 -13.38 7.82
C PHE A 74 11.97 -13.99 8.86
N ASP A 75 11.15 -13.14 9.49
CA ASP A 75 10.24 -13.54 10.55
C ASP A 75 9.05 -12.57 10.67
N LYS A 76 7.95 -13.08 11.21
CA LYS A 76 6.73 -12.30 11.42
C LYS A 76 6.77 -11.61 12.77
N ILE A 77 6.76 -10.27 12.74
CA ILE A 77 6.66 -9.44 13.93
C ILE A 77 5.30 -9.66 14.59
N VAL A 78 5.30 -9.81 15.91
CA VAL A 78 4.10 -10.00 16.73
C VAL A 78 3.96 -8.95 17.83
N LYS A 79 5.07 -8.36 18.30
CA LYS A 79 5.06 -7.29 19.29
C LYS A 79 6.19 -6.27 19.09
N ILE A 80 5.88 -5.00 19.31
CA ILE A 80 6.85 -3.93 19.60
C ILE A 80 6.80 -3.68 21.10
N ASP A 81 7.90 -3.94 21.80
CA ASP A 81 8.05 -3.69 23.24
C ASP A 81 8.91 -2.45 23.42
N ASP A 82 8.27 -1.29 23.39
CA ASP A 82 8.94 0.00 23.37
C ASP A 82 9.56 0.37 24.72
N GLU A 83 8.97 -0.09 25.82
CA GLU A 83 9.50 0.07 27.17
C GLU A 83 10.86 -0.63 27.33
N ASN A 84 10.97 -1.87 26.83
CA ASN A 84 12.20 -2.67 26.91
C ASN A 84 13.09 -2.54 25.66
N LYS A 85 12.70 -1.72 24.68
CA LYS A 85 13.40 -1.49 23.40
C LYS A 85 13.67 -2.77 22.61
N LYS A 86 12.64 -3.60 22.45
CA LYS A 86 12.70 -4.88 21.73
C LYS A 86 11.66 -4.97 20.63
N VAL A 87 12.05 -5.56 19.51
CA VAL A 87 11.12 -6.08 18.50
C VAL A 87 11.02 -7.59 18.69
N ILE A 88 9.79 -8.07 18.90
CA ILE A 88 9.50 -9.50 19.10
C ILE A 88 8.81 -10.02 17.84
N ALA A 89 9.47 -10.95 17.17
CA ALA A 89 8.93 -11.76 16.10
C ALA A 89 8.62 -13.17 16.62
N LYS A 90 8.03 -14.04 15.79
CA LYS A 90 7.62 -15.38 16.23
C LYS A 90 8.76 -16.21 16.80
N ASN A 91 9.95 -16.10 16.20
CA ASN A 91 11.12 -16.92 16.55
C ASN A 91 12.34 -16.09 16.96
N HIS A 92 12.26 -14.76 16.86
CA HIS A 92 13.37 -13.85 17.14
C HIS A 92 12.94 -12.73 18.08
N THR A 93 13.88 -12.28 18.90
CA THR A 93 13.77 -11.03 19.66
C THR A 93 15.02 -10.21 19.39
N VAL A 94 14.84 -8.94 19.08
CA VAL A 94 15.92 -8.05 18.65
C VAL A 94 15.85 -6.76 19.44
N ASP A 95 16.89 -6.46 20.21
CA ASP A 95 17.06 -5.16 20.86
C ASP A 95 17.34 -4.07 19.82
N TYR A 96 17.00 -2.81 20.14
CA TYR A 96 17.30 -1.68 19.27
C TYR A 96 17.72 -0.43 20.05
N ASP A 97 18.58 0.39 19.43
CA ASP A 97 18.80 1.78 19.87
C ASP A 97 17.84 2.74 19.17
N TYR A 98 17.51 2.43 17.91
CA TYR A 98 16.60 3.18 17.05
C TYR A 98 15.66 2.22 16.34
N LEU A 99 14.38 2.60 16.21
CA LEU A 99 13.36 1.78 15.57
C LEU A 99 12.67 2.55 14.45
N SER A 100 12.44 1.91 13.32
CA SER A 100 11.53 2.42 12.29
C SER A 100 10.53 1.35 11.87
N ILE A 101 9.26 1.73 11.74
CA ILE A 101 8.14 0.82 11.45
C ILE A 101 7.51 1.17 10.09
N ASN A 102 7.46 0.19 9.19
CA ASN A 102 6.86 0.30 7.88
C ASN A 102 6.24 -1.05 7.47
N LEU A 103 5.20 -1.44 8.21
CA LEU A 103 4.52 -2.74 8.06
C LEU A 103 3.36 -2.70 7.06
N GLY A 104 3.15 -1.56 6.39
CA GLY A 104 2.07 -1.36 5.44
C GLY A 104 0.68 -1.42 6.10
N ALA A 105 -0.34 -1.70 5.30
CA ALA A 105 -1.71 -1.82 5.79
C ALA A 105 -2.33 -3.16 5.41
N THR A 106 -3.26 -3.59 6.26
CA THR A 106 -4.22 -4.64 5.98
C THR A 106 -5.58 -4.04 5.67
N GLN A 107 -6.61 -4.86 5.67
CA GLN A 107 -8.01 -4.46 5.58
C GLN A 107 -8.84 -5.26 6.58
N LYS A 108 -9.99 -4.70 6.97
CA LYS A 108 -11.02 -5.49 7.63
C LYS A 108 -11.55 -6.51 6.64
N THR A 109 -11.73 -7.76 7.08
CA THR A 109 -12.47 -8.77 6.31
C THR A 109 -13.92 -8.85 6.79
N ILE A 110 -14.86 -9.04 5.86
CA ILE A 110 -16.26 -9.34 6.17
C ILE A 110 -16.59 -10.85 6.05
N GLY A 111 -15.52 -11.66 5.87
CA GLY A 111 -15.45 -13.09 6.15
C GLY A 111 -14.46 -13.81 5.23
N ILE A 112 -14.44 -15.14 5.28
CA ILE A 112 -13.38 -15.96 4.71
C ILE A 112 -13.95 -17.09 3.85
N GLY A 113 -13.24 -17.47 2.80
CA GLY A 113 -13.64 -18.55 1.90
C GLY A 113 -12.69 -18.69 0.72
N GLU A 114 -12.68 -19.85 0.06
CA GLU A 114 -11.82 -20.14 -1.09
C GLU A 114 -12.12 -19.26 -2.32
N ASN A 115 -13.34 -18.73 -2.40
CA ASN A 115 -13.77 -17.80 -3.42
C ASN A 115 -13.55 -16.33 -3.06
N ILE A 116 -12.93 -16.05 -1.90
CA ILE A 116 -12.80 -14.69 -1.35
C ILE A 116 -11.35 -14.28 -1.29
N ILE A 117 -11.05 -13.13 -1.89
CA ILE A 117 -9.69 -12.62 -2.05
C ILE A 117 -9.63 -11.22 -1.43
N ASN A 118 -8.65 -11.00 -0.55
CA ASN A 118 -8.35 -9.66 -0.04
C ASN A 118 -7.45 -8.91 -1.01
N SER A 119 -7.68 -7.60 -1.17
CA SER A 119 -6.80 -6.72 -1.95
C SER A 119 -5.58 -6.24 -1.15
N LYS A 120 -5.66 -6.29 0.18
CA LYS A 120 -4.59 -5.92 1.11
C LYS A 120 -4.34 -7.04 2.13
N PRO A 121 -3.08 -7.32 2.49
CA PRO A 121 -1.86 -6.74 1.92
C PRO A 121 -1.67 -7.14 0.45
N ILE A 122 -0.92 -6.37 -0.33
CA ILE A 122 -0.79 -6.56 -1.79
C ILE A 122 -0.33 -7.98 -2.18
N ASN A 123 0.44 -8.65 -1.33
CA ASN A 123 0.91 -10.01 -1.55
C ASN A 123 -0.25 -11.02 -1.66
N THR A 124 -1.44 -10.71 -1.14
CA THR A 124 -2.61 -11.61 -1.22
C THR A 124 -3.30 -11.61 -2.57
N ILE A 125 -2.95 -10.66 -3.46
CA ILE A 125 -3.62 -10.45 -4.75
C ILE A 125 -2.65 -10.50 -5.94
N ILE A 126 -1.36 -10.75 -5.71
CA ILE A 126 -0.36 -10.76 -6.79
C ILE A 126 -0.57 -11.93 -7.77
N ASP A 127 -1.05 -13.04 -7.26
CA ASP A 127 -1.39 -14.30 -7.92
C ASP A 127 -2.87 -14.36 -8.35
N LEU A 128 -3.56 -13.21 -8.43
CA LEU A 128 -5.00 -13.16 -8.70
C LEU A 128 -5.41 -13.92 -9.98
N LYS A 129 -4.57 -13.92 -11.01
CA LYS A 129 -4.85 -14.64 -12.27
C LYS A 129 -4.92 -16.15 -12.07
N GLU A 130 -4.13 -16.70 -11.17
CA GLU A 130 -4.12 -18.12 -10.84
C GLU A 130 -5.34 -18.50 -9.97
N LYS A 131 -5.82 -17.54 -9.17
CA LYS A 131 -7.00 -17.69 -8.30
C LYS A 131 -8.34 -17.62 -9.04
N ILE A 132 -8.36 -17.08 -10.26
CA ILE A 132 -9.56 -17.00 -11.12
C ILE A 132 -9.54 -18.18 -12.09
N LYS A 133 -10.47 -19.11 -11.91
CA LYS A 133 -10.60 -20.29 -12.76
C LYS A 133 -11.27 -19.93 -14.09
N TYR A 134 -11.03 -20.77 -15.10
CA TYR A 134 -11.73 -20.66 -16.38
C TYR A 134 -13.25 -20.75 -16.21
N THR A 135 -13.71 -21.62 -15.30
CA THR A 135 -15.13 -21.84 -14.98
C THR A 135 -15.82 -20.67 -14.27
N ASP A 136 -15.07 -19.77 -13.63
CA ASP A 136 -15.64 -18.62 -12.92
C ASP A 136 -16.24 -17.65 -13.95
N LYS A 137 -17.53 -17.38 -13.88
CA LYS A 137 -18.24 -16.47 -14.79
C LYS A 137 -18.46 -15.10 -14.15
N ASN A 138 -18.77 -15.07 -12.86
CA ASN A 138 -19.19 -13.89 -12.13
C ASN A 138 -18.09 -13.47 -11.14
N ILE A 139 -17.43 -12.35 -11.40
CA ILE A 139 -16.44 -11.76 -10.49
C ILE A 139 -17.02 -10.48 -9.90
N LEU A 140 -17.19 -10.49 -8.58
CA LEU A 140 -17.69 -9.37 -7.81
C LEU A 140 -16.55 -8.68 -7.07
N ILE A 141 -16.48 -7.36 -7.19
CA ILE A 141 -15.55 -6.52 -6.45
C ILE A 141 -16.33 -5.75 -5.39
N LEU A 142 -15.96 -5.92 -4.13
CA LEU A 142 -16.53 -5.17 -3.03
C LEU A 142 -15.69 -3.92 -2.75
N GLY A 143 -16.23 -2.75 -3.06
CA GLY A 143 -15.59 -1.45 -2.87
C GLY A 143 -15.33 -0.72 -4.18
N ALA A 144 -15.81 0.52 -4.28
CA ALA A 144 -15.66 1.39 -5.46
C ALA A 144 -14.65 2.52 -5.25
N GLY A 145 -13.59 2.26 -4.50
CA GLY A 145 -12.40 3.14 -4.40
C GLY A 145 -11.43 2.90 -5.57
N ALA A 146 -10.27 3.56 -5.53
CA ALA A 146 -9.27 3.48 -6.62
C ALA A 146 -8.87 2.02 -6.94
N SER A 147 -8.48 1.22 -5.95
CA SER A 147 -8.06 -0.18 -6.16
C SER A 147 -9.17 -1.04 -6.77
N GLY A 148 -10.40 -0.90 -6.29
CA GLY A 148 -11.54 -1.66 -6.81
C GLY A 148 -11.87 -1.28 -8.25
N LEU A 149 -11.77 0.01 -8.60
CA LEU A 149 -11.96 0.47 -9.98
C LEU A 149 -10.86 -0.02 -10.92
N GLU A 150 -9.57 0.11 -10.54
CA GLU A 150 -8.49 -0.40 -11.38
C GLU A 150 -8.62 -1.90 -11.62
N LEU A 151 -8.90 -2.69 -10.57
CA LEU A 151 -9.13 -4.12 -10.70
C LEU A 151 -10.32 -4.43 -11.62
N ALA A 152 -11.44 -3.71 -11.49
CA ALA A 152 -12.59 -3.93 -12.35
C ALA A 152 -12.25 -3.70 -13.83
N PHE A 153 -11.50 -2.62 -14.11
CA PHE A 153 -11.07 -2.30 -15.46
C PHE A 153 -10.11 -3.33 -16.03
N VAL A 154 -9.08 -3.72 -15.25
CA VAL A 154 -8.06 -4.69 -15.66
C VAL A 154 -8.65 -6.08 -15.83
N LEU A 155 -9.47 -6.55 -14.89
CA LEU A 155 -10.11 -7.85 -15.00
C LEU A 155 -11.06 -7.92 -16.19
N LYS A 156 -11.77 -6.83 -16.50
CA LYS A 156 -12.60 -6.79 -17.71
C LYS A 156 -11.78 -6.79 -19.00
N THR A 157 -10.57 -6.23 -18.97
CA THR A 157 -9.61 -6.31 -20.08
C THR A 157 -9.08 -7.73 -20.26
N ILE A 158 -8.64 -8.38 -19.17
CA ILE A 158 -8.07 -9.74 -19.21
C ILE A 158 -9.13 -10.78 -19.55
N TYR A 159 -10.36 -10.60 -19.03
CA TYR A 159 -11.46 -11.54 -19.16
C TYR A 159 -12.69 -10.87 -19.78
N PRO A 160 -12.68 -10.60 -21.11
CA PRO A 160 -13.78 -9.90 -21.78
C PRO A 160 -15.13 -10.62 -21.66
N ASP A 161 -15.12 -11.96 -21.57
CA ASP A 161 -16.32 -12.79 -21.50
C ASP A 161 -16.87 -12.97 -20.08
N LYS A 162 -16.10 -12.63 -19.04
CA LYS A 162 -16.55 -12.73 -17.65
C LYS A 162 -17.40 -11.51 -17.26
N ASN A 163 -18.36 -11.75 -16.37
CA ASN A 163 -19.19 -10.72 -15.78
C ASN A 163 -18.43 -10.08 -14.62
N ILE A 164 -17.97 -8.85 -14.82
CA ILE A 164 -17.31 -8.07 -13.77
C ILE A 164 -18.30 -7.07 -13.21
N SER A 165 -18.46 -7.07 -11.89
CA SER A 165 -19.34 -6.13 -11.21
C SER A 165 -18.71 -5.57 -9.94
N ILE A 166 -19.18 -4.40 -9.52
CA ILE A 166 -18.73 -3.72 -8.30
C ILE A 166 -19.93 -3.51 -7.39
N VAL A 167 -19.80 -3.80 -6.11
CA VAL A 167 -20.77 -3.43 -5.07
C VAL A 167 -20.13 -2.48 -4.08
N THR A 168 -20.83 -1.42 -3.69
CA THR A 168 -20.31 -0.39 -2.78
C THR A 168 -21.40 0.22 -1.91
N ARG A 169 -21.02 0.60 -0.68
CA ARG A 169 -21.92 1.19 0.32
C ARG A 169 -22.47 2.56 -0.09
N GLY A 170 -21.70 3.34 -0.84
CA GLY A 170 -22.09 4.67 -1.30
C GLY A 170 -22.13 4.72 -2.82
N SER A 171 -21.64 5.81 -3.40
CA SER A 171 -21.38 5.93 -4.83
C SER A 171 -19.97 5.47 -5.20
N VAL A 172 -19.68 5.42 -6.50
CA VAL A 172 -18.30 5.40 -7.02
C VAL A 172 -17.57 6.64 -6.50
N ASN A 173 -16.59 6.42 -5.64
CA ASN A 173 -15.83 7.48 -5.00
C ASN A 173 -14.38 7.05 -4.77
N MET A 174 -13.50 7.54 -5.63
CA MET A 174 -12.06 7.44 -5.44
C MET A 174 -11.61 8.62 -4.58
N GLU A 175 -11.12 8.31 -3.38
CA GLU A 175 -10.64 9.33 -2.44
C GLU A 175 -9.54 10.20 -3.07
N GLY A 176 -9.64 11.52 -2.86
CA GLY A 176 -8.78 12.53 -3.48
C GLY A 176 -9.16 12.94 -4.91
N PHE A 177 -10.00 12.18 -5.62
CA PHE A 177 -10.46 12.57 -6.95
C PHE A 177 -11.67 13.51 -6.87
N SER A 178 -11.74 14.48 -7.79
CA SER A 178 -12.93 15.33 -7.93
C SER A 178 -14.19 14.58 -8.38
N ASP A 179 -15.36 15.15 -8.12
CA ASP A 179 -16.65 14.65 -8.61
C ASP A 179 -16.69 14.46 -10.13
N LYS A 180 -16.02 15.37 -10.87
CA LYS A 180 -15.90 15.28 -12.34
C LYS A 180 -15.13 14.03 -12.76
N ALA A 181 -14.03 13.72 -12.06
CA ALA A 181 -13.25 12.52 -12.32
C ALA A 181 -14.02 11.25 -11.93
N ASN A 182 -14.69 11.23 -10.78
CA ASN A 182 -15.55 10.12 -10.35
C ASN A 182 -16.71 9.87 -11.34
N LYS A 183 -17.37 10.93 -11.83
CA LYS A 183 -18.41 10.83 -12.87
C LYS A 183 -17.86 10.29 -14.18
N LYS A 184 -16.63 10.69 -14.57
CA LYS A 184 -15.96 10.16 -15.76
C LYS A 184 -15.62 8.68 -15.59
N ALA A 185 -15.09 8.27 -14.44
CA ALA A 185 -14.80 6.88 -14.13
C ALA A 185 -16.07 6.00 -14.20
N ARG A 186 -17.18 6.46 -13.63
CA ARG A 186 -18.48 5.77 -13.72
C ARG A 186 -18.94 5.56 -15.16
N LYS A 187 -18.82 6.58 -16.02
CA LYS A 187 -19.13 6.46 -17.46
C LYS A 187 -18.23 5.45 -18.16
N LEU A 188 -16.95 5.38 -17.79
CA LEU A 188 -16.00 4.40 -18.35
C LEU A 188 -16.35 2.97 -17.92
N LEU A 189 -16.72 2.74 -16.65
CA LEU A 189 -17.19 1.43 -16.17
C LEU A 189 -18.39 0.95 -16.98
N SER A 190 -19.42 1.80 -17.12
CA SER A 190 -20.62 1.50 -17.91
C SER A 190 -20.29 1.21 -19.38
N LYS A 191 -19.40 2.00 -20.00
CA LYS A 191 -18.96 1.77 -21.39
C LYS A 191 -18.24 0.42 -21.58
N LYS A 192 -17.55 -0.09 -20.55
CA LYS A 192 -16.89 -1.40 -20.55
C LYS A 192 -17.83 -2.54 -20.12
N GLY A 193 -19.11 -2.27 -19.89
CA GLY A 193 -20.10 -3.27 -19.46
C GLY A 193 -19.92 -3.73 -18.01
N ILE A 194 -19.21 -2.95 -17.18
CA ILE A 194 -19.02 -3.26 -15.76
C ILE A 194 -20.22 -2.71 -14.98
N LYS A 195 -20.98 -3.60 -14.33
CA LYS A 195 -22.14 -3.22 -13.51
C LYS A 195 -21.68 -2.68 -12.16
N VAL A 196 -22.33 -1.63 -11.65
CA VAL A 196 -22.03 -1.05 -10.34
C VAL A 196 -23.31 -0.98 -9.51
N TYR A 197 -23.31 -1.66 -8.37
CA TYR A 197 -24.36 -1.68 -7.37
C TYR A 197 -23.99 -0.70 -6.25
N GLU A 198 -24.49 0.51 -6.35
CA GLU A 198 -24.29 1.58 -5.36
C GLU A 198 -25.32 1.51 -4.23
N ASN A 199 -25.01 2.19 -3.11
CA ASN A 199 -25.88 2.28 -1.94
C ASN A 199 -26.24 0.91 -1.32
N LYS A 200 -25.36 -0.08 -1.47
CA LYS A 200 -25.51 -1.43 -0.95
C LYS A 200 -24.52 -1.64 0.19
N ASN A 201 -25.03 -1.61 1.43
CA ASN A 201 -24.20 -1.81 2.60
C ASN A 201 -24.03 -3.31 2.89
N VAL A 202 -22.84 -3.83 2.58
CA VAL A 202 -22.49 -5.24 2.85
C VAL A 202 -21.66 -5.30 4.13
N SER A 203 -22.25 -5.83 5.21
CA SER A 203 -21.55 -6.01 6.50
C SER A 203 -20.93 -7.39 6.69
N SER A 204 -21.42 -8.39 5.95
CA SER A 204 -20.98 -9.79 5.96
C SER A 204 -21.22 -10.40 4.58
N ILE A 205 -20.50 -11.47 4.23
CA ILE A 205 -20.63 -12.13 2.92
C ILE A 205 -22.04 -12.65 2.68
N ASP A 206 -22.70 -13.19 3.70
CA ASP A 206 -24.06 -13.74 3.59
C ASP A 206 -25.13 -12.70 3.24
N LYS A 207 -24.79 -11.40 3.35
CA LYS A 207 -25.68 -10.29 2.99
C LYS A 207 -25.44 -9.77 1.57
N ILE A 208 -24.57 -10.41 0.80
CA ILE A 208 -24.37 -10.09 -0.61
C ILE A 208 -25.50 -10.73 -1.40
N ASP A 209 -26.40 -9.91 -1.95
CA ASP A 209 -27.56 -10.32 -2.76
C ASP A 209 -27.23 -10.38 -4.27
N ILE A 210 -25.95 -10.51 -4.61
CA ILE A 210 -25.43 -10.52 -5.97
C ILE A 210 -24.68 -11.83 -6.16
N ASP A 211 -25.01 -12.57 -7.22
CA ASP A 211 -24.35 -13.83 -7.54
C ASP A 211 -22.86 -13.63 -7.92
N PHE A 212 -21.98 -14.46 -7.39
CA PHE A 212 -20.55 -14.43 -7.69
C PHE A 212 -19.89 -15.80 -7.54
N ASP A 213 -18.95 -16.10 -8.44
CA ASP A 213 -18.01 -17.22 -8.31
C ASP A 213 -16.75 -16.80 -7.55
N LYS A 214 -16.37 -15.51 -7.66
CA LYS A 214 -15.24 -14.90 -6.96
C LYS A 214 -15.59 -13.53 -6.41
N LEU A 215 -15.23 -13.31 -5.16
CA LEU A 215 -15.34 -12.03 -4.47
C LEU A 215 -13.95 -11.46 -4.21
N ILE A 216 -13.68 -10.25 -4.70
CA ILE A 216 -12.45 -9.50 -4.43
C ILE A 216 -12.79 -8.32 -3.52
N MET A 217 -12.32 -8.38 -2.28
CA MET A 217 -12.57 -7.36 -1.27
C MET A 217 -11.55 -6.22 -1.40
N CYS A 218 -12.03 -5.09 -1.91
CA CYS A 218 -11.31 -3.82 -2.06
C CYS A 218 -11.86 -2.77 -1.08
N ILE A 219 -11.99 -3.15 0.19
CA ILE A 219 -12.57 -2.33 1.25
C ILE A 219 -11.49 -1.64 2.08
N GLY A 220 -11.92 -0.62 2.84
CA GLY A 220 -11.03 0.33 3.53
C GLY A 220 -9.90 -0.33 4.33
N SER A 221 -8.79 0.41 4.45
CA SER A 221 -7.57 -0.09 5.09
C SER A 221 -7.61 -0.01 6.61
N SER A 222 -6.78 -0.84 7.24
CA SER A 222 -6.52 -0.85 8.68
C SER A 222 -5.03 -1.11 8.89
N GLY A 223 -4.49 -0.71 10.03
CA GLY A 223 -3.12 -1.06 10.42
C GLY A 223 -3.00 -2.55 10.72
N VAL A 224 -1.77 -3.06 10.67
CA VAL A 224 -1.47 -4.47 10.92
C VAL A 224 -1.87 -4.87 12.33
N ASN A 225 -2.33 -6.11 12.53
CA ASN A 225 -2.76 -6.60 13.83
C ASN A 225 -1.57 -7.23 14.58
N ILE A 226 -0.80 -6.39 15.27
CA ILE A 226 0.26 -6.78 16.20
C ILE A 226 0.12 -5.98 17.49
N ASP A 227 0.78 -6.44 18.55
CA ASP A 227 0.88 -5.68 19.80
C ASP A 227 1.91 -4.55 19.64
N PHE A 228 1.48 -3.30 19.74
CA PHE A 228 2.38 -2.15 19.64
C PHE A 228 2.89 -1.65 21.00
N GLY A 229 2.69 -2.42 22.08
CA GLY A 229 3.13 -2.03 23.41
C GLY A 229 2.39 -0.78 23.89
N SER A 230 3.13 0.23 24.32
CA SER A 230 2.57 1.50 24.80
C SER A 230 2.33 2.53 23.68
N LEU A 231 2.72 2.21 22.44
CA LEU A 231 2.64 3.14 21.32
C LEU A 231 1.18 3.41 20.91
N ASN A 232 0.87 4.68 20.66
CA ASN A 232 -0.48 5.11 20.33
C ASN A 232 -0.93 4.64 18.93
N THR A 233 -2.15 4.11 18.88
CA THR A 233 -2.83 3.73 17.64
C THR A 233 -4.22 4.32 17.54
N THR A 234 -4.69 4.53 16.32
CA THR A 234 -6.11 4.83 16.03
C THR A 234 -7.00 3.61 16.24
N ASP A 235 -8.33 3.77 16.24
CA ASP A 235 -9.31 2.67 16.28
C ASP A 235 -9.17 1.66 15.12
N LYS A 236 -8.51 2.05 14.03
CA LYS A 236 -8.20 1.18 12.89
C LYS A 236 -6.81 0.55 12.98
N ASN A 237 -6.17 0.63 14.14
CA ASN A 237 -4.84 0.14 14.45
C ASN A 237 -3.68 0.77 13.65
N PHE A 238 -3.89 1.95 13.04
CA PHE A 238 -2.77 2.73 12.50
C PHE A 238 -1.97 3.37 13.64
N LEU A 239 -0.65 3.28 13.62
CA LEU A 239 0.24 4.03 14.51
C LEU A 239 0.05 5.53 14.30
N ILE A 240 0.15 6.32 15.37
CA ILE A 240 0.01 7.78 15.32
C ILE A 240 1.40 8.42 15.37
N SER A 241 1.79 9.13 14.30
CA SER A 241 3.04 9.90 14.25
C SER A 241 2.80 11.39 14.25
N ASP A 242 3.80 12.13 14.69
CA ASP A 242 3.92 13.57 14.44
C ASP A 242 4.32 13.85 12.97
N GLU A 243 4.41 15.13 12.60
CA GLU A 243 4.88 15.56 11.26
C GLU A 243 6.33 15.18 10.97
N TYR A 244 7.13 14.74 11.95
CA TYR A 244 8.52 14.33 11.76
C TYR A 244 8.63 12.83 11.49
N MET A 245 7.49 12.14 11.32
CA MET A 245 7.38 10.68 11.22
C MET A 245 7.78 9.96 12.51
N ARG A 246 7.81 10.68 13.64
CA ARG A 246 8.20 10.14 14.95
C ARG A 246 6.95 9.72 15.72
N ILE A 247 7.02 8.55 16.37
CA ILE A 247 5.98 8.01 17.25
C ILE A 247 6.36 8.25 18.71
N SER A 248 7.64 8.07 19.04
CA SER A 248 8.22 8.24 20.38
C SER A 248 9.72 8.54 20.26
N ASP A 249 10.43 8.72 21.38
CA ASP A 249 11.89 8.95 21.36
C ASP A 249 12.59 7.82 20.60
N LYS A 250 13.34 8.18 19.54
CA LYS A 250 14.08 7.27 18.64
C LYS A 250 13.23 6.20 17.94
N ILE A 251 11.91 6.36 17.92
CA ILE A 251 10.97 5.47 17.22
C ILE A 251 10.24 6.25 16.13
N PHE A 252 10.36 5.77 14.90
CA PHE A 252 9.73 6.34 13.70
C PHE A 252 8.75 5.36 13.07
N ALA A 253 7.80 5.87 12.30
CA ALA A 253 7.00 5.03 11.43
C ALA A 253 6.58 5.79 10.16
N VAL A 254 6.43 5.07 9.05
CA VAL A 254 6.00 5.62 7.77
C VAL A 254 5.14 4.66 6.97
N GLY A 255 4.56 5.16 5.89
CA GLY A 255 3.79 4.40 4.93
C GLY A 255 2.34 4.23 5.37
N ASP A 256 1.70 3.20 4.81
CA ASP A 256 0.28 2.96 5.03
C ASP A 256 -0.05 2.52 6.47
N CYS A 257 0.95 2.17 7.31
CA CYS A 257 0.72 1.81 8.72
C CYS A 257 0.50 3.01 9.65
N VAL A 258 0.67 4.24 9.17
CA VAL A 258 0.70 5.45 10.02
C VAL A 258 -0.42 6.42 9.70
N SER A 259 -1.05 6.99 10.72
CA SER A 259 -1.83 8.21 10.68
C SER A 259 -1.01 9.35 11.24
N ILE A 260 -0.80 10.41 10.45
CA ILE A 260 -0.07 11.60 10.92
C ILE A 260 -1.08 12.48 11.66
N ASP A 261 -0.80 12.81 12.92
CA ASP A 261 -1.70 13.56 13.82
C ASP A 261 -2.13 14.92 13.25
N LYS A 262 -1.21 15.64 12.61
CA LYS A 262 -1.40 16.93 11.95
C LYS A 262 -2.21 16.80 10.66
N TYR A 263 -2.22 15.61 10.05
CA TYR A 263 -2.91 15.32 8.80
C TYR A 263 -3.75 14.03 8.90
N PRO A 264 -4.73 13.96 9.81
CA PRO A 264 -5.42 12.70 10.14
C PRO A 264 -6.35 12.22 9.01
N LYS A 265 -6.66 13.12 8.06
CA LYS A 265 -7.47 12.83 6.86
C LYS A 265 -6.62 12.50 5.64
N LEU A 266 -5.29 12.43 5.77
CA LEU A 266 -4.43 12.07 4.64
C LEU A 266 -4.72 10.63 4.22
N PRO A 267 -5.06 10.39 2.93
CA PRO A 267 -5.44 9.06 2.49
C PRO A 267 -4.24 8.12 2.48
N LYS A 268 -4.50 6.82 2.68
CA LYS A 268 -3.47 5.77 2.59
C LYS A 268 -3.20 5.46 1.13
N ALA A 269 -2.21 6.13 0.55
CA ALA A 269 -1.85 5.99 -0.85
C ALA A 269 -0.33 5.95 -1.04
N GLY A 270 0.13 5.16 -2.02
CA GLY A 270 1.55 4.92 -2.27
C GLY A 270 2.37 6.18 -2.53
N VAL A 271 1.77 7.23 -3.11
CA VAL A 271 2.45 8.52 -3.34
C VAL A 271 2.91 9.17 -2.03
N TYR A 272 2.09 9.09 -0.97
CA TYR A 272 2.44 9.65 0.33
C TYR A 272 3.51 8.80 1.00
N ALA A 273 3.34 7.49 1.01
CA ALA A 273 4.32 6.55 1.56
C ALA A 273 5.71 6.75 0.95
N ILE A 274 5.80 6.92 -0.38
CA ILE A 274 7.07 7.18 -1.05
C ILE A 274 7.64 8.55 -0.67
N ARG A 275 6.80 9.60 -0.63
CA ARG A 275 7.22 10.96 -0.30
C ARG A 275 7.63 11.15 1.16
N GLN A 276 7.22 10.26 2.06
CA GLN A 276 7.68 10.25 3.46
C GLN A 276 9.14 9.74 3.58
N SER A 277 9.61 8.91 2.66
CA SER A 277 10.92 8.24 2.73
C SER A 277 12.11 9.20 2.92
N PRO A 278 12.22 10.32 2.18
CA PRO A 278 13.31 11.27 2.38
C PRO A 278 13.28 11.96 3.75
N ILE A 279 12.09 12.29 4.26
CA ILE A 279 11.94 12.89 5.59
C ILE A 279 12.30 11.89 6.68
N LEU A 280 11.83 10.65 6.57
CA LEU A 280 12.22 9.58 7.50
C LEU A 280 13.73 9.42 7.57
N MET A 281 14.39 9.32 6.41
CA MET A 281 15.84 9.15 6.35
C MET A 281 16.57 10.30 7.02
N LYS A 282 16.17 11.55 6.73
CA LYS A 282 16.74 12.74 7.35
C LYS A 282 16.54 12.74 8.86
N ASN A 283 15.33 12.46 9.34
CA ASN A 283 15.02 12.52 10.77
C ASN A 283 15.68 11.38 11.56
N ILE A 284 15.87 10.20 10.97
CA ILE A 284 16.75 9.16 11.54
C ILE A 284 18.19 9.71 11.66
N ALA A 285 18.72 10.32 10.60
CA ALA A 285 20.07 10.89 10.62
C ALA A 285 20.22 12.03 11.65
N HIS A 286 19.24 12.92 11.75
CA HIS A 286 19.24 14.00 12.72
C HIS A 286 19.21 13.46 14.16
N THR A 287 18.41 12.42 14.41
CA THR A 287 18.37 11.75 15.73
C THR A 287 19.65 10.98 16.04
N LEU A 288 20.39 10.53 15.02
CA LEU A 288 21.71 9.93 15.22
C LEU A 288 22.78 10.97 15.60
N ASN A 289 22.56 12.24 15.26
CA ASN A 289 23.48 13.35 15.45
C ASN A 289 23.02 14.35 16.53
N ASP A 290 21.88 14.10 17.18
CA ASP A 290 21.22 15.03 18.11
C ASP A 290 20.89 16.41 17.48
N GLU A 291 20.45 16.39 16.21
CA GLU A 291 20.05 17.57 15.42
C GLU A 291 18.52 17.77 15.40
N GLU A 292 18.07 18.98 15.04
CA GLU A 292 16.65 19.32 14.93
C GLU A 292 15.96 18.57 13.79
N LEU A 293 14.75 18.05 14.02
CA LEU A 293 14.00 17.26 13.03
C LEU A 293 13.35 18.15 11.94
N GLU A 294 13.23 17.61 10.72
CA GLU A 294 12.54 18.24 9.60
C GLU A 294 11.07 17.79 9.48
N SER A 295 10.16 18.76 9.33
CA SER A 295 8.73 18.51 9.20
C SER A 295 8.36 17.98 7.80
N TYR A 296 7.49 16.97 7.75
CA TYR A 296 6.81 16.51 6.54
C TYR A 296 5.56 17.35 6.27
N VAL A 297 5.49 17.92 5.06
CA VAL A 297 4.29 18.60 4.55
C VAL A 297 3.76 17.82 3.35
N PRO A 298 2.59 17.16 3.46
CA PRO A 298 2.01 16.43 2.34
C PRO A 298 1.45 17.40 1.29
N ASP A 299 1.58 17.00 0.03
CA ASP A 299 0.84 17.57 -1.08
C ASP A 299 -0.62 17.12 -1.01
N THR A 300 -1.53 18.03 -0.69
CA THR A 300 -2.95 17.70 -0.45
C THR A 300 -3.76 17.52 -1.73
N ASP A 301 -3.23 17.89 -2.90
CA ASP A 301 -3.88 17.71 -4.21
C ASP A 301 -2.89 17.16 -5.25
N PRO A 302 -2.34 15.96 -5.01
CA PRO A 302 -1.37 15.38 -5.90
C PRO A 302 -2.03 14.97 -7.22
N MET A 303 -1.24 14.89 -8.29
CA MET A 303 -1.70 14.26 -9.52
C MET A 303 -2.08 12.79 -9.26
N GLN A 304 -3.29 12.43 -9.66
CA GLN A 304 -3.79 11.06 -9.52
C GLN A 304 -4.03 10.47 -10.91
N ILE A 305 -3.58 9.23 -11.12
CA ILE A 305 -3.75 8.54 -12.39
C ILE A 305 -4.22 7.13 -12.13
N LEU A 306 -5.48 6.87 -12.47
CA LEU A 306 -6.14 5.58 -12.32
C LEU A 306 -5.93 4.74 -13.59
N TYR A 307 -5.31 3.57 -13.48
CA TYR A 307 -5.20 2.65 -14.60
C TYR A 307 -6.56 2.06 -14.96
N CYS A 308 -6.90 2.06 -16.25
CA CYS A 308 -8.22 1.64 -16.76
C CYS A 308 -8.12 0.47 -17.75
N GLY A 309 -6.97 -0.22 -17.74
CA GLY A 309 -6.61 -1.28 -18.65
C GLY A 309 -6.50 -0.88 -20.12
N ASN A 310 -6.06 -1.81 -20.96
CA ASN A 310 -5.70 -1.59 -22.36
C ASN A 310 -4.74 -0.41 -22.55
N GLU A 311 -3.75 -0.32 -21.66
CA GLU A 311 -2.77 0.77 -21.66
C GLU A 311 -3.41 2.18 -21.70
N LYS A 312 -4.57 2.35 -21.06
CA LYS A 312 -5.24 3.64 -20.88
C LYS A 312 -5.41 3.93 -19.40
N ALA A 313 -5.36 5.22 -19.06
CA ALA A 313 -5.57 5.66 -17.70
C ALA A 313 -6.42 6.93 -17.65
N LEU A 314 -7.11 7.12 -16.52
CA LEU A 314 -7.83 8.33 -16.17
C LEU A 314 -6.95 9.18 -15.26
N LEU A 315 -6.40 10.25 -15.82
CA LEU A 315 -5.65 11.28 -15.10
C LEU A 315 -6.59 12.33 -14.53
N TYR A 316 -6.32 12.75 -13.29
CA TYR A 316 -6.86 13.92 -12.63
C TYR A 316 -5.72 14.76 -12.04
N TYR A 317 -5.75 16.08 -12.28
CA TYR A 317 -4.84 17.02 -11.64
C TYR A 317 -5.44 18.42 -11.68
N LYS A 318 -5.62 19.08 -10.53
CA LYS A 318 -6.07 20.48 -10.41
C LYS A 318 -7.29 20.83 -11.29
N GLY A 319 -8.31 19.97 -11.27
CA GLY A 319 -9.56 20.16 -12.04
C GLY A 319 -9.51 19.70 -13.50
N PHE A 320 -8.32 19.40 -14.05
CA PHE A 320 -8.16 18.77 -15.35
C PHE A 320 -8.41 17.27 -15.25
N THR A 321 -9.06 16.68 -16.25
CA THR A 321 -9.33 15.24 -16.31
C THR A 321 -9.18 14.72 -17.73
N LEU A 322 -8.36 13.69 -17.93
CA LEU A 322 -8.08 13.11 -19.23
C LEU A 322 -8.06 11.58 -19.15
N TYR A 323 -8.86 10.93 -19.99
CA TYR A 323 -8.79 9.47 -20.20
C TYR A 323 -8.08 9.20 -21.53
N SER A 324 -6.86 8.67 -21.49
CA SER A 324 -6.06 8.46 -22.70
C SER A 324 -4.94 7.44 -22.51
N HIS A 325 -4.30 7.04 -23.62
CA HIS A 325 -3.04 6.30 -23.58
C HIS A 325 -1.89 7.17 -23.07
N LEU A 326 -1.86 8.47 -23.41
CA LEU A 326 -0.85 9.40 -22.90
C LEU A 326 -0.87 9.51 -21.37
N SER A 327 -2.06 9.48 -20.77
CA SER A 327 -2.23 9.43 -19.32
C SER A 327 -1.59 8.18 -18.71
N PHE A 328 -1.68 7.03 -19.40
CA PHE A 328 -1.01 5.81 -18.99
C PHE A 328 0.52 5.88 -19.15
N VAL A 329 1.02 6.44 -20.26
CA VAL A 329 2.46 6.67 -20.46
C VAL A 329 3.04 7.52 -19.34
N LEU A 330 2.34 8.58 -18.94
CA LEU A 330 2.74 9.41 -17.80
C LEU A 330 2.74 8.64 -16.48
N LYS A 331 1.69 7.85 -16.20
CA LYS A 331 1.63 6.97 -15.03
C LYS A 331 2.84 6.01 -15.01
N ARG A 332 3.08 5.31 -16.12
CA ARG A 332 4.21 4.39 -16.27
C ARG A 332 5.55 5.06 -16.01
N TYR A 333 5.74 6.29 -16.50
CA TYR A 333 6.95 7.07 -16.25
C TYR A 333 7.13 7.40 -14.76
N ILE A 334 6.07 7.87 -14.10
CA ILE A 334 6.09 8.21 -12.66
C ILE A 334 6.36 6.96 -11.82
N ASP A 335 5.62 5.87 -12.07
CA ASP A 335 5.74 4.62 -11.34
C ASP A 335 7.15 4.02 -11.50
N LYS A 336 7.67 3.95 -12.74
CA LYS A 336 9.04 3.47 -12.98
C LYS A 336 10.11 4.33 -12.32
N LYS A 337 9.85 5.63 -12.09
CA LYS A 337 10.78 6.48 -11.33
C LYS A 337 10.84 6.07 -9.86
N TYR A 338 9.72 5.65 -9.28
CA TYR A 338 9.67 5.16 -7.90
C TYR A 338 10.33 3.79 -7.73
N MET A 339 10.42 3.00 -8.80
CA MET A 339 11.09 1.70 -8.79
C MET A 339 12.61 1.76 -9.01
N LYS A 340 13.21 2.94 -9.17
CA LYS A 340 14.65 3.11 -9.38
C LYS A 340 15.36 3.35 -8.04
N TYR A 341 15.85 2.28 -7.38
CA TYR A 341 16.69 2.38 -6.17
C TYR A 341 18.02 1.63 -6.25
#